data_AF-A0A3D0DX30-F1
#
_entry.id   AF-A0A3D0DX30-F1
#
_cell.length_a   1.000
_cell.length_b   1.000
_cell.length_c   1.000
_cell.angle_alpha   90.00
_cell.angle_beta   90.00
_cell.angle_gamma   90.00
#
_symmetry.space_group_name_H-M   'P 1'
#
loop_
_entity.id
_entity.type
_entity.pdbx_description
1 polymer ?
#
loop_
_entity_poly.entity_id
_entity_poly.type
_entity_poly.pdbx_seq_one_letter_code
_entity_poly.pdbx_strand_id
1 'polypeptide(L)'
;MRPLAEQYRDRVIRIVVADRPAMSYPVNQPPALEDLCNLLADCAEAKQLLRAKGWGQGGMTVLEIAQLLPCAPQRPARKKKRR
;
A
#
# COMPACT_ATOMS: atom_id res chain seq x y z
N MET A 1 -9.08 17.09 5.25
CA MET A 1 -8.73 16.13 4.17
C MET A 1 -9.14 14.75 4.61
N ARG A 2 -9.74 13.91 3.75
CA ARG A 2 -10.01 12.51 4.11
C ARG A 2 -8.69 11.71 4.08
N PRO A 3 -8.41 10.85 5.06
CA PRO A 3 -7.30 9.92 5.04
C PRO A 3 -7.21 9.17 3.70
N LEU A 4 -6.00 8.94 3.19
CA LEU A 4 -5.80 8.31 1.88
C LEU A 4 -6.38 6.88 1.84
N ALA A 5 -6.31 6.17 2.98
CA ALA A 5 -6.93 4.85 3.15
C ALA A 5 -8.47 4.89 2.95
N GLU A 6 -9.17 5.89 3.47
CA GLU A 6 -10.61 6.04 3.26
C GLU A 6 -10.97 6.29 1.80
N GLN A 7 -10.12 7.02 1.07
CA GLN A 7 -10.29 7.24 -0.37
C GLN A 7 -10.12 5.94 -1.16
N TYR A 8 -9.15 5.10 -0.79
CA TYR A 8 -8.99 3.77 -1.38
C TYR A 8 -10.17 2.87 -1.07
N ARG A 9 -10.70 2.89 0.16
CA ARG A 9 -11.88 2.11 0.53
C ARG A 9 -13.09 2.45 -0.35
N ASP A 10 -13.42 3.75 -0.48
CA ASP A 10 -14.52 4.21 -1.34
C ASP A 10 -14.31 3.76 -2.79
N ARG A 11 -13.08 3.91 -3.31
CA ARG A 11 -12.74 3.52 -4.67
C ARG A 11 -12.84 2.02 -4.91
N VAL A 12 -12.35 1.19 -4.00
CA VAL A 12 -12.44 -0.28 -4.09
C VAL A 12 -13.89 -0.72 -4.09
N ILE A 13 -14.71 -0.19 -3.18
CA ILE A 13 -16.14 -0.55 -3.10
C ILE A 13 -16.86 -0.14 -4.39
N ARG A 14 -16.63 1.06 -4.92
CA ARG A 14 -17.25 1.50 -6.19
C ARG A 14 -16.84 0.67 -7.40
N ILE A 15 -15.60 0.17 -7.43
CA ILE A 15 -15.12 -0.68 -8.53
C ILE A 15 -15.77 -2.07 -8.47
N VAL A 16 -15.89 -2.64 -7.26
CA VAL A 16 -16.42 -4.00 -7.07
C VAL A 16 -17.95 -4.02 -7.15
N VAL A 17 -18.59 -2.96 -6.66
CA VAL A 17 -20.04 -2.82 -6.56
C VAL A 17 -20.46 -1.67 -7.46
N ALA A 18 -20.67 -1.98 -8.74
CA ALA A 18 -21.16 -1.03 -9.72
C ALA A 18 -22.44 -0.34 -9.19
N ASP A 19 -22.52 0.98 -9.36
CA ASP A 19 -23.71 1.81 -9.11
C ASP A 19 -24.19 2.02 -7.65
N ARG A 20 -23.42 1.63 -6.62
CA ARG A 20 -23.82 1.90 -5.21
C ARG A 20 -22.88 2.83 -4.45
N PRO A 21 -23.41 3.73 -3.59
CA PRO A 21 -22.59 4.57 -2.72
C PRO A 21 -21.88 3.72 -1.68
N ALA A 22 -20.54 3.81 -1.63
CA ALA A 22 -19.68 2.94 -0.82
C ALA A 22 -20.01 2.95 0.69
N MET A 23 -20.60 4.04 1.20
CA MET A 23 -21.03 4.16 2.59
C MET A 23 -22.08 3.13 3.02
N SER A 24 -22.79 2.52 2.06
CA SER A 24 -23.93 1.64 2.33
C SER A 24 -23.65 0.16 2.07
N TYR A 25 -22.44 -0.20 1.63
CA TYR A 25 -22.14 -1.57 1.27
C TYR A 25 -21.68 -2.40 2.49
N PRO A 26 -22.40 -3.49 2.85
CA PRO A 26 -21.96 -4.38 3.91
C PRO A 26 -20.71 -5.15 3.44
N VAL A 27 -19.59 -4.89 4.10
CA VAL A 27 -18.33 -5.59 3.83
C VAL A 27 -18.29 -6.83 4.73
N ASN A 28 -18.15 -8.02 4.14
CA ASN A 28 -18.09 -9.28 4.89
C ASN A 28 -16.93 -9.34 5.89
N GLN A 29 -15.80 -8.67 5.59
CA GLN A 29 -14.62 -8.59 6.45
C GLN A 29 -14.08 -7.15 6.52
N PRO A 30 -14.68 -6.27 7.35
CA PRO A 30 -14.28 -4.87 7.44
C PRO A 30 -12.80 -4.66 7.82
N PRO A 31 -12.22 -5.39 8.80
CA PRO A 31 -10.82 -5.21 9.17
C PRO A 31 -9.85 -5.52 8.01
N ALA A 32 -10.10 -6.61 7.28
CA ALA A 32 -9.23 -6.99 6.16
C ALA A 32 -9.23 -5.95 5.03
N LEU A 33 -10.39 -5.32 4.76
CA LEU A 33 -10.47 -4.22 3.80
C LEU A 33 -9.74 -2.98 4.30
N GLU A 34 -9.84 -2.67 5.59
CA GLU A 34 -9.14 -1.54 6.21
C GLU A 34 -7.63 -1.73 6.15
N ASP A 35 -7.12 -2.90 6.54
CA ASP A 35 -5.69 -3.27 6.45
C ASP A 35 -5.16 -3.12 5.03
N LEU A 36 -5.92 -3.60 4.03
CA LEU A 36 -5.57 -3.45 2.62
C LEU A 36 -5.52 -1.97 2.19
N CYS A 37 -6.50 -1.17 2.61
CA CYS A 37 -6.55 0.25 2.27
C CYS A 37 -5.42 1.05 2.93
N ASN A 38 -5.04 0.71 4.15
CA ASN A 38 -3.88 1.26 4.83
C ASN A 38 -2.59 0.89 4.10
N LEU A 39 -2.42 -0.38 3.71
CA LEU A 39 -1.25 -0.82 2.93
C LEU A 39 -1.13 -0.07 1.58
N LEU A 40 -2.25 0.19 0.91
CA LEU A 40 -2.28 1.00 -0.32
C LEU A 40 -1.88 2.46 -0.06
N ALA A 41 -2.28 3.03 1.09
CA ALA A 41 -1.86 4.36 1.52
C ALA A 41 -0.36 4.42 1.77
N ASP A 42 0.17 3.48 2.55
CA ASP A 42 1.60 3.36 2.84
C ASP A 42 2.42 3.19 1.56
N CYS A 43 1.95 2.37 0.62
CA CYS A 43 2.59 2.21 -0.69
C CYS A 43 2.59 3.51 -1.51
N ALA A 44 1.51 4.29 -1.45
CA ALA A 44 1.44 5.57 -2.15
C ALA A 44 2.41 6.59 -1.57
N GLU A 45 2.54 6.63 -0.24
CA GLU A 45 3.52 7.47 0.45
C GLU A 45 4.95 7.02 0.15
N ALA A 46 5.25 5.71 0.26
CA ALA A 46 6.55 5.15 -0.09
C ALA A 46 6.95 5.51 -1.53
N LYS A 47 6.01 5.42 -2.48
CA LYS A 47 6.24 5.85 -3.86
C LYS A 47 6.63 7.31 -3.97
N GLN A 48 5.95 8.20 -3.25
CA GLN A 48 6.24 9.63 -3.25
C GLN A 48 7.63 9.91 -2.67
N LEU A 49 7.97 9.29 -1.55
CA LEU A 49 9.27 9.42 -0.90
C LEU A 49 10.40 8.92 -1.81
N LEU A 50 10.24 7.74 -2.41
CA LEU A 50 11.25 7.15 -3.28
C LEU A 50 11.47 7.98 -4.55
N ARG A 51 10.40 8.52 -5.15
CA ARG A 51 10.50 9.45 -6.28
C ARG A 51 11.18 10.76 -5.90
N ALA A 52 10.86 11.33 -4.74
CA ALA A 52 11.53 12.52 -4.23
C ALA A 52 13.03 12.30 -4.00
N LYS A 53 13.44 11.04 -3.77
CA LYS A 53 14.84 10.61 -3.66
C LYS A 53 15.48 10.22 -5.00
N GLY A 54 14.76 10.32 -6.12
CA GLY A 54 15.27 10.04 -7.46
C GLY A 54 15.22 8.58 -7.90
N TRP A 55 14.59 7.69 -7.13
CA TRP A 55 14.54 6.24 -7.43
C TRP A 55 13.45 5.82 -8.43
N GLY A 56 12.75 6.77 -9.08
CA GLY A 56 11.74 6.44 -10.08
C GLY A 56 11.10 7.65 -10.76
N GLN A 57 10.42 7.39 -11.87
CA GLN A 57 9.72 8.40 -12.68
C GLN A 57 8.20 8.35 -12.52
N GLY A 58 7.51 9.36 -13.06
CA GLY A 58 6.05 9.36 -13.20
C GLY A 58 5.59 8.14 -13.99
N GLY A 59 4.50 7.49 -13.55
CA GLY A 59 4.00 6.26 -14.16
C GLY A 59 4.50 4.96 -13.53
N MET A 60 5.68 4.94 -12.89
CA MET A 60 6.20 3.71 -12.28
C MET A 60 5.40 3.27 -11.05
N THR A 61 5.16 1.98 -10.92
CA THR A 61 4.57 1.30 -9.76
C THR A 61 5.57 1.22 -8.59
N VAL A 62 5.06 0.97 -7.38
CA VAL A 62 5.92 0.74 -6.19
C VAL A 62 6.89 -0.41 -6.41
N LEU A 63 6.45 -1.47 -7.07
CA LEU A 63 7.23 -2.67 -7.28
C LEU A 63 8.39 -2.42 -8.25
N GLU A 64 8.15 -1.69 -9.34
CA GLU A 64 9.20 -1.29 -10.28
C GLU A 64 10.23 -0.38 -9.62
N ILE A 65 9.80 0.58 -8.79
CA ILE A 65 10.71 1.42 -8.01
C ILE A 65 11.52 0.58 -7.02
N ALA A 66 10.88 -0.38 -6.35
CA ALA A 66 11.56 -1.26 -5.39
C ALA A 66 12.67 -2.10 -6.04
N GLN A 67 12.50 -2.52 -7.30
CA GLN A 67 13.53 -3.25 -8.06
C GLN A 67 14.75 -2.39 -8.39
N LEU A 68 14.61 -1.07 -8.45
CA LEU A 68 15.72 -0.13 -8.68
C LEU A 68 16.50 0.18 -7.40
N LEU A 69 15.93 -0.10 -6.24
CA LEU A 69 16.60 0.16 -4.98
C LEU A 69 17.81 -0.77 -4.84
N PRO A 70 18.96 -0.27 -4.38
CA PRO A 70 20.06 -1.14 -4.01
C PRO A 70 19.52 -2.06 -2.92
N CYS A 71 19.45 -3.36 -3.22
CA CYS A 71 19.12 -4.37 -2.23
C CYS A 71 20.11 -4.20 -1.08
N ALA A 72 19.68 -3.58 0.02
CA ALA A 72 20.44 -3.64 1.26
C ALA A 72 20.64 -5.14 1.53
N PRO A 73 21.88 -5.62 1.75
CA PRO A 73 22.09 -7.03 2.02
C PRO A 73 21.18 -7.39 3.18
N GLN A 74 20.25 -8.32 2.93
CA GLN A 74 19.36 -8.87 3.94
C GLN A 74 20.26 -9.28 5.10
N ARG A 75 20.28 -8.49 6.19
CA ARG A 75 21.09 -8.82 7.36
C ARG A 75 20.65 -10.23 7.75
N PRO A 76 21.52 -11.25 7.65
CA PRO A 76 21.09 -12.60 7.96
C PRO A 76 20.53 -12.57 9.37
N ALA A 77 19.31 -13.08 9.53
CA ALA A 77 18.63 -13.14 10.82
C ALA A 77 19.63 -13.69 11.83
N ARG A 78 19.97 -12.89 12.85
CA ARG A 78 20.87 -13.30 13.94
C ARG A 78 20.35 -14.64 14.44
N LYS A 79 21.06 -15.74 14.12
CA LYS A 79 20.77 -17.04 14.73
C LYS A 79 20.88 -16.82 16.24
N LYS A 80 19.75 -16.85 16.95
CA LYS A 80 19.76 -16.87 18.42
C LYS A 80 20.59 -18.08 18.82
N LYS A 81 21.79 -17.83 19.32
CA LYS A 81 22.66 -18.84 19.91
C LYS A 81 21.89 -19.42 21.10
N ARG A 82 21.27 -20.60 20.90
CA ARG A 82 20.70 -21.37 22.00
C ARG A 82 21.85 -21.73 22.94
N ARG A 83 21.66 -21.39 24.21
CA ARG A 83 22.54 -21.73 25.32
C ARG A 83 22.69 -23.23 25.45
#